data_AF-A0A498FZI9-F1
#
_entry.id   AF-A0A498FZI9-F1
#
_cell.length_a   1.000
_cell.length_b   1.000
_cell.length_c   1.000
_cell.angle_alpha   90.00
_cell.angle_beta   90.00
_cell.angle_gamma   90.00
#
_symmetry.space_group_name_H-M   'P 1'
#
loop_
_entity.id
_entity.type
_entity.pdbx_description
1 polymer ?
#
loop_
_entity_poly.entity_id
_entity_poly.type
_entity_poly.pdbx_seq_one_letter_code
_entity_poly.pdbx_strand_id
1 'polypeptide(L)'
;MDPTTSGRFRVHDRRQRPDIDDAPDADAAADSPPADSSAAAPDDTEEFVLVELADEPVDPTDPDAEDRFDPLYATAEGYEGDLADAVDALRPGFVVDATLAWTDGAARFREVDVVRETRFRFADGVEGMFEAAVETWRQIRAEGEPVGSITTRSNDGDPNGALYLFADAPGSDTFEEVRTGRLPIEPLVARVNESRDDDDPREVFVLRPAAHEFVAVYVVFDRDGVLAQTVRDTYDLGAGLAAGLDADYPSGDGGDSVVSDTSNDSGDDDLDDGDDFDALDRL
;
A
#
# COMPACT_ATOMS: atom_id res chain seq x y z
N MET A 1 -14.31 27.91 19.09
CA MET A 1 -13.04 27.18 18.91
C MET A 1 -13.45 25.76 18.65
N ASP A 2 -13.07 25.25 17.49
CA ASP A 2 -13.31 23.87 17.11
C ASP A 2 -12.47 22.95 18.02
N PRO A 3 -13.00 21.80 18.46
CA PRO A 3 -12.21 20.83 19.20
C PRO A 3 -11.07 20.33 18.32
N THR A 4 -9.90 20.11 18.91
CA THR A 4 -8.72 19.58 18.22
C THR A 4 -8.18 18.36 18.92
N THR A 5 -7.74 17.37 18.14
CA THR A 5 -7.03 16.17 18.60
C THR A 5 -5.65 16.16 17.96
N SER A 6 -4.60 16.06 18.78
CA SER A 6 -3.23 15.94 18.28
C SER A 6 -2.67 14.60 18.71
N GLY A 7 -1.95 13.93 17.82
CA GLY A 7 -1.39 12.62 18.06
C GLY A 7 -0.59 12.10 16.88
N ARG A 8 -0.08 10.88 17.04
CA ARG A 8 0.55 10.13 15.97
C ARG A 8 -0.48 9.23 15.33
N PHE A 9 -0.61 9.31 14.01
CA PHE A 9 -1.58 8.54 13.25
C PHE A 9 -0.90 7.76 12.15
N ARG A 10 -1.43 6.58 11.82
CA ARG A 10 -1.15 5.90 10.57
C ARG A 10 -2.26 6.17 9.58
N VAL A 11 -1.89 6.53 8.36
CA VAL A 11 -2.80 6.59 7.21
C VAL A 11 -3.02 5.16 6.73
N HIS A 12 -4.21 4.59 6.97
CA HIS A 12 -4.52 3.21 6.60
C HIS A 12 -4.94 3.08 5.14
N ASP A 13 -5.79 4.00 4.67
CA ASP A 13 -6.26 4.08 3.29
C ASP A 13 -6.66 5.52 2.93
N ARG A 14 -6.73 5.81 1.63
CA ARG A 14 -7.36 7.00 1.05
C ARG A 14 -8.47 6.50 0.14
N ARG A 15 -9.72 6.83 0.48
CA ARG A 15 -10.91 6.28 -0.19
C ARG A 15 -11.90 7.38 -0.51
N GLN A 16 -12.81 7.10 -1.44
CA GLN A 16 -14.03 7.88 -1.58
C GLN A 16 -14.90 7.68 -0.34
N ARG A 17 -15.46 8.77 0.17
CA ARG A 17 -16.42 8.71 1.27
C ARG A 17 -17.65 7.92 0.82
N PRO A 18 -18.07 6.88 1.56
CA PRO A 18 -19.28 6.13 1.22
C PRO A 18 -20.53 7.01 1.39
N ASP A 19 -21.49 6.87 0.47
CA ASP A 19 -22.81 7.49 0.60
C ASP A 19 -23.54 6.93 1.81
N ILE A 20 -23.81 7.79 2.79
CA ILE A 20 -24.54 7.44 4.01
C ILE A 20 -26.06 7.48 3.76
N ASP A 21 -26.50 7.97 2.60
CA ASP A 21 -27.92 8.11 2.22
C ASP A 21 -28.52 6.87 1.53
N ASP A 22 -27.75 5.79 1.31
CA ASP A 22 -28.28 4.52 0.75
C ASP A 22 -28.53 3.46 1.83
N ALA A 23 -29.10 3.90 2.95
CA ALA A 23 -29.84 2.99 3.81
C ALA A 23 -31.05 2.50 2.99
N PRO A 24 -31.27 1.18 2.83
CA PRO A 24 -32.45 0.70 2.12
C PRO A 24 -33.68 0.99 2.99
N ASP A 25 -34.28 2.16 2.80
CA ASP A 25 -35.61 2.47 3.28
C ASP A 25 -36.57 1.51 2.58
N ALA A 26 -36.86 0.42 3.26
CA ALA A 26 -38.05 -0.36 2.99
C ALA A 26 -39.27 0.55 3.15
N ASP A 27 -40.03 0.67 2.07
CA ASP A 27 -41.35 1.33 1.96
C ASP A 27 -41.38 2.86 1.84
N ALA A 28 -41.35 3.37 0.60
CA ALA A 28 -42.28 4.43 0.20
C ALA A 28 -42.47 4.50 -1.33
N ALA A 29 -43.73 4.44 -1.74
CA ALA A 29 -44.19 4.51 -3.11
C ALA A 29 -44.02 5.90 -3.74
N ALA A 30 -43.73 5.87 -5.04
CA ALA A 30 -44.13 6.77 -6.13
C ALA A 30 -44.46 8.26 -5.85
N ASP A 31 -43.83 9.08 -6.70
CA ASP A 31 -44.29 10.37 -7.24
C ASP A 31 -43.67 11.63 -6.60
N SER A 32 -42.55 12.07 -7.18
CA SER A 32 -42.13 13.48 -7.19
C SER A 32 -41.27 13.77 -8.44
N PRO A 33 -41.46 14.93 -9.10
CA PRO A 33 -40.83 15.27 -10.37
C PRO A 33 -39.34 15.64 -10.20
N PRO A 34 -38.52 15.58 -11.27
CA PRO A 34 -37.10 15.86 -11.17
C PRO A 34 -36.91 17.36 -10.91
N ALA A 35 -36.35 17.69 -9.75
CA ALA A 35 -35.82 19.02 -9.48
C ALA A 35 -34.46 19.15 -10.15
N ASP A 36 -34.37 20.03 -11.13
CA ASP A 36 -33.11 20.60 -11.60
C ASP A 36 -32.38 21.23 -10.39
N SER A 37 -31.24 20.67 -10.01
CA SER A 37 -30.29 21.30 -9.10
C SER A 37 -28.88 20.82 -9.42
N SER A 38 -28.16 21.68 -10.14
CA SER A 38 -26.72 21.61 -10.34
C SER A 38 -25.97 21.97 -9.05
N ALA A 39 -26.20 21.23 -7.97
CA ALA A 39 -25.24 21.14 -6.88
C ALA A 39 -24.21 20.10 -7.33
N ALA A 40 -22.92 20.42 -7.24
CA ALA A 40 -21.88 19.41 -7.37
C ALA A 40 -22.25 18.26 -6.42
N ALA A 41 -22.37 17.05 -6.97
CA ALA A 41 -22.62 15.85 -6.19
C ALA A 41 -21.56 15.79 -5.06
N PRO A 42 -21.93 15.59 -3.79
CA PRO A 42 -20.97 15.38 -2.71
C PRO A 42 -20.16 14.07 -2.87
N ASP A 43 -20.54 13.24 -3.85
CA ASP A 43 -20.09 11.89 -4.19
C ASP A 43 -18.59 11.69 -4.48
N ASP A 44 -17.82 12.74 -4.80
CA ASP A 44 -16.38 12.59 -5.13
C ASP A 44 -15.44 12.93 -3.97
N THR A 45 -15.97 13.21 -2.78
CA THR A 45 -15.12 13.67 -1.66
C THR A 45 -14.26 12.54 -1.11
N GLU A 46 -12.95 12.68 -1.14
CA GLU A 46 -12.02 11.71 -0.59
C GLU A 46 -11.82 11.90 0.94
N GLU A 47 -11.66 10.78 1.65
CA GLU A 47 -11.31 10.75 3.07
C GLU A 47 -10.13 9.80 3.34
N PHE A 48 -9.33 10.17 4.32
CA PHE A 48 -8.30 9.33 4.89
C PHE A 48 -8.88 8.52 6.05
N VAL A 49 -8.54 7.23 6.07
CA VAL A 49 -8.71 6.38 7.24
C VAL A 49 -7.44 6.50 8.09
N LEU A 50 -7.58 6.99 9.32
CA LEU A 50 -6.49 7.23 10.25
C LEU A 50 -6.64 6.33 11.47
N VAL A 51 -5.57 5.65 11.86
CA VAL A 51 -5.51 4.87 13.10
C VAL A 51 -4.51 5.53 14.04
N GLU A 52 -4.92 5.86 15.26
CA GLU A 52 -4.03 6.46 16.24
C GLU A 52 -3.01 5.43 16.74
N LEU A 53 -1.73 5.81 16.77
CA LEU A 53 -0.67 4.98 17.31
C LEU A 53 -0.39 5.39 18.76
N ALA A 54 -0.49 4.43 19.66
CA ALA A 54 -0.05 4.60 21.03
C ALA A 54 1.48 4.71 21.13
N ASP A 55 1.97 5.54 22.04
CA ASP A 55 3.39 5.61 22.39
C ASP A 55 3.87 4.36 23.15
N GLU A 56 2.96 3.63 23.79
CA GLU A 56 3.23 2.39 24.52
C GLU A 56 2.58 1.19 23.83
N PRO A 57 3.19 -0.02 23.89
CA PRO A 57 2.59 -1.24 23.38
C PRO A 57 1.20 -1.46 24.01
N VAL A 58 0.21 -1.75 23.17
CA VAL A 58 -1.15 -2.06 23.62
C VAL A 58 -1.17 -3.50 24.14
N ASP A 59 -1.60 -3.68 25.40
CA ASP A 59 -1.84 -5.00 25.96
C ASP A 59 -3.13 -5.57 25.36
N PRO A 60 -3.08 -6.69 24.61
CA PRO A 60 -4.27 -7.26 23.97
C PRO A 60 -5.28 -7.85 24.97
N THR A 61 -4.93 -7.93 26.26
CA THR A 61 -5.85 -8.35 27.34
C THR A 61 -6.56 -7.17 28.00
N ASP A 62 -6.21 -5.94 27.64
CA ASP A 62 -6.89 -4.74 28.11
C ASP A 62 -8.29 -4.65 27.46
N PRO A 63 -9.37 -4.43 28.25
CA PRO A 63 -10.72 -4.30 27.71
C PRO A 63 -10.90 -3.15 26.72
N ASP A 64 -10.06 -2.11 26.77
CA ASP A 64 -10.12 -0.95 25.87
C ASP A 64 -9.17 -1.12 24.66
N ALA A 65 -8.52 -2.27 24.50
CA ALA A 65 -7.56 -2.52 23.42
C ALA A 65 -8.22 -2.56 22.03
N GLU A 66 -9.48 -2.98 21.95
CA GLU A 66 -10.24 -3.06 20.69
C GLU A 66 -10.58 -1.65 20.17
N ASP A 67 -11.10 -0.78 21.04
CA ASP A 67 -11.45 0.61 20.70
C ASP A 67 -10.20 1.48 20.44
N ARG A 68 -9.01 1.04 20.89
CA ARG A 68 -7.76 1.80 20.75
C ARG A 68 -7.35 2.06 19.30
N PHE A 69 -7.73 1.14 18.41
CA PHE A 69 -7.39 1.19 16.99
C PHE A 69 -8.59 1.58 16.13
N ASP A 70 -9.66 2.13 16.73
CA ASP A 70 -10.83 2.57 15.99
C ASP A 70 -10.44 3.57 14.88
N PRO A 71 -10.87 3.33 13.62
CA PRO A 71 -10.51 4.19 12.52
C PRO A 71 -11.20 5.55 12.65
N LEU A 72 -10.41 6.60 12.50
CA LEU A 72 -10.85 7.98 12.40
C LEU A 72 -10.85 8.41 10.94
N TYR A 73 -11.90 9.14 10.53
CA TYR A 73 -12.04 9.61 9.14
C TYR A 73 -11.75 11.11 9.04
N ALA A 74 -10.76 11.48 8.22
CA ALA A 74 -10.39 12.87 7.98
C ALA A 74 -10.56 13.24 6.51
N THR A 75 -11.06 14.44 6.20
CA THR A 75 -11.24 14.86 4.79
C THR A 75 -9.89 14.97 4.10
N ALA A 76 -9.77 14.47 2.87
CA ALA A 76 -8.53 14.53 2.10
C ALA A 76 -8.40 15.82 1.25
N GLU A 77 -9.49 16.58 1.11
CA GLU A 77 -9.58 17.71 0.20
C GLU A 77 -9.96 19.03 0.90
N GLY A 78 -9.86 20.13 0.16
CA GLY A 78 -10.25 21.47 0.62
C GLY A 78 -9.17 22.20 1.42
N TYR A 79 -7.91 21.76 1.31
CA TYR A 79 -6.74 22.44 1.87
C TYR A 79 -6.16 23.45 0.88
N GLU A 80 -5.43 24.44 1.40
CA GLU A 80 -4.78 25.48 0.60
C GLU A 80 -3.29 25.60 0.97
N GLY A 81 -2.46 25.97 -0.01
CA GLY A 81 -1.02 26.21 0.19
C GLY A 81 -0.24 24.96 0.58
N ASP A 82 0.79 25.13 1.42
CA ASP A 82 1.72 24.06 1.80
C ASP A 82 1.03 22.86 2.45
N LEU A 83 -0.09 23.10 3.15
CA LEU A 83 -0.89 22.03 3.76
C LEU A 83 -1.57 21.15 2.71
N ALA A 84 -2.00 21.73 1.58
CA ALA A 84 -2.59 20.97 0.48
C ALA A 84 -1.57 20.01 -0.13
N ASP A 85 -0.35 20.50 -0.38
CA ASP A 85 0.75 19.68 -0.92
C ASP A 85 1.13 18.56 0.07
N ALA A 86 1.19 18.87 1.38
CA ALA A 86 1.50 17.88 2.41
C ALA A 86 0.43 16.78 2.51
N VAL A 87 -0.85 17.15 2.50
CA VAL A 87 -1.97 16.20 2.56
C VAL A 87 -2.04 15.37 1.27
N ASP A 88 -1.83 15.97 0.09
CA ASP A 88 -1.86 15.23 -1.17
C ASP A 88 -0.67 14.26 -1.31
N ALA A 89 0.47 14.57 -0.69
CA ALA A 89 1.63 13.68 -0.64
C ALA A 89 1.44 12.46 0.26
N LEU A 90 0.43 12.43 1.15
CA LEU A 90 0.18 11.29 2.02
C LEU A 90 -0.15 10.03 1.22
N ARG A 91 0.38 8.90 1.68
CA ARG A 91 0.15 7.58 1.08
C ARG A 91 -0.27 6.59 2.17
N PRO A 92 -1.07 5.57 1.82
CA PRO A 92 -1.38 4.47 2.73
C PRO A 92 -0.10 3.87 3.33
N GLY A 93 -0.15 3.58 4.63
CA GLY A 93 0.94 3.13 5.49
C GLY A 93 1.71 4.25 6.21
N PHE A 94 1.66 5.50 5.73
CA PHE A 94 2.47 6.59 6.28
C PHE A 94 2.09 6.83 7.75
N VAL A 95 3.10 7.02 8.59
CA VAL A 95 2.93 7.46 9.97
C VAL A 95 3.19 8.95 10.02
N VAL A 96 2.23 9.70 10.53
CA VAL A 96 2.25 11.15 10.62
C VAL A 96 2.05 11.61 12.06
N ASP A 97 2.69 12.70 12.43
CA ASP A 97 2.28 13.49 13.59
C ASP A 97 1.32 14.55 13.06
N ALA A 98 0.08 14.53 13.54
CA ALA A 98 -0.97 15.40 13.01
C ALA A 98 -1.78 16.06 14.12
N THR A 99 -2.28 17.26 13.81
CA THR A 99 -3.33 17.92 14.58
C THR A 99 -4.59 17.96 13.73
N LEU A 100 -5.65 17.35 14.22
CA LEU A 100 -6.96 17.31 13.57
C LEU A 100 -7.90 18.31 14.23
N ALA A 101 -8.64 19.08 13.43
CA ALA A 101 -9.72 19.94 13.89
C ALA A 101 -11.06 19.33 13.50
N TRP A 102 -12.03 19.35 14.41
CA TRP A 102 -13.34 18.74 14.22
C TRP A 102 -14.38 19.80 13.87
N THR A 103 -15.04 19.65 12.74
CA THR A 103 -16.12 20.54 12.29
C THR A 103 -17.29 19.70 11.84
N ASP A 104 -18.45 19.89 12.47
CA ASP A 104 -19.70 19.17 12.14
C ASP A 104 -19.55 17.64 12.09
N GLY A 105 -18.74 17.08 12.99
CA GLY A 105 -18.48 15.64 13.09
C GLY A 105 -17.45 15.09 12.11
N ALA A 106 -16.88 15.91 11.23
CA ALA A 106 -15.79 15.54 10.35
C ALA A 106 -14.44 16.07 10.87
N ALA A 107 -13.41 15.23 10.85
CA ALA A 107 -12.04 15.67 11.14
C ALA A 107 -11.37 16.25 9.89
N ARG A 108 -10.53 17.28 10.10
CA ARG A 108 -9.70 17.89 9.05
C ARG A 108 -8.29 18.11 9.58
N PHE A 109 -7.29 17.96 8.73
CA PHE A 109 -5.92 18.30 9.08
C PHE A 109 -5.78 19.80 9.33
N ARG A 110 -5.23 20.14 10.48
CA ARG A 110 -4.75 21.48 10.78
C ARG A 110 -3.26 21.59 10.48
N GLU A 111 -2.52 20.55 10.87
CA GLU A 111 -1.07 20.39 10.72
C GLU A 111 -0.80 18.89 10.51
N VAL A 112 0.18 18.57 9.66
CA VAL A 112 0.58 17.19 9.38
C VAL A 112 2.06 17.13 9.00
N ASP A 113 2.80 16.24 9.65
CA ASP A 113 4.21 15.99 9.40
C ASP A 113 4.45 14.48 9.27
N VAL A 114 5.11 14.05 8.18
CA VAL A 114 5.42 12.63 7.98
C VAL A 114 6.61 12.23 8.84
N VAL A 115 6.38 11.26 9.74
CA VAL A 115 7.39 10.72 10.66
C VAL A 115 8.04 9.48 10.07
N ARG A 116 7.23 8.57 9.49
CA ARG A 116 7.72 7.34 8.84
C ARG A 116 6.94 7.04 7.58
N GLU A 117 7.67 6.77 6.51
CA GLU A 117 7.10 6.44 5.21
C GLU A 117 6.91 4.94 5.01
N THR A 118 6.33 4.26 6.00
CA THR A 118 5.84 2.88 5.83
C THR A 118 4.77 2.88 4.75
N ARG A 119 4.71 1.86 3.88
CA ARG A 119 3.74 1.84 2.77
C ARG A 119 2.82 0.64 2.87
N PHE A 120 1.53 0.86 2.70
CA PHE A 120 0.53 -0.19 2.58
C PHE A 120 0.13 -0.36 1.11
N ARG A 121 0.02 -1.62 0.69
CA ARG A 121 -0.39 -2.01 -0.66
C ARG A 121 -1.48 -3.05 -0.54
N PHE A 122 -2.64 -2.77 -1.12
CA PHE A 122 -3.79 -3.68 -1.11
C PHE A 122 -3.96 -4.29 -2.49
N ALA A 123 -4.11 -5.61 -2.55
CA ALA A 123 -4.32 -6.35 -3.79
C ALA A 123 -5.43 -7.37 -3.60
N ASP A 124 -6.48 -7.24 -4.40
CA ASP A 124 -7.63 -8.14 -4.37
C ASP A 124 -7.61 -9.10 -5.56
N GLY A 125 -8.10 -10.32 -5.34
CA GLY A 125 -8.23 -11.36 -6.35
C GLY A 125 -6.90 -11.82 -6.92
N VAL A 126 -5.80 -11.76 -6.15
CA VAL A 126 -4.48 -12.08 -6.68
C VAL A 126 -4.36 -13.55 -7.07
N GLU A 127 -3.67 -13.80 -8.18
CA GLU A 127 -3.32 -15.13 -8.65
C GLU A 127 -1.90 -15.48 -8.22
N GLY A 128 -1.60 -16.77 -8.04
CA GLY A 128 -0.23 -17.20 -7.74
C GLY A 128 0.29 -16.74 -6.36
N MET A 129 -0.42 -17.09 -5.29
CA MET A 129 0.11 -16.87 -3.93
C MET A 129 1.39 -17.65 -3.67
N PHE A 130 2.24 -17.09 -2.82
CA PHE A 130 3.46 -17.74 -2.35
C PHE A 130 3.17 -19.15 -1.84
N GLU A 131 4.01 -20.11 -2.24
CA GLU A 131 3.89 -21.50 -1.79
C GLU A 131 3.84 -21.59 -0.26
N ALA A 132 4.70 -20.84 0.43
CA ALA A 132 4.72 -20.75 1.89
C ALA A 132 3.35 -20.31 2.47
N ALA A 133 2.68 -19.34 1.83
CA ALA A 133 1.35 -18.91 2.27
C ALA A 133 0.31 -20.02 2.12
N VAL A 134 0.33 -20.72 0.98
CA VAL A 134 -0.62 -21.81 0.70
C VAL A 134 -0.37 -23.01 1.61
N GLU A 135 0.89 -23.34 1.90
CA GLU A 135 1.25 -24.41 2.84
C GLU A 135 0.84 -24.07 4.28
N THR A 136 1.15 -22.87 4.76
CA THR A 136 0.72 -22.41 6.08
C THR A 136 -0.80 -22.37 6.17
N TRP A 137 -1.51 -21.94 5.12
CA TRP A 137 -2.96 -21.96 5.08
C TRP A 137 -3.54 -23.37 5.25
N ARG A 138 -3.01 -24.34 4.49
CA ARG A 138 -3.45 -25.74 4.59
C ARG A 138 -3.25 -26.30 6.00
N GLN A 139 -2.15 -25.91 6.64
CA GLN A 139 -1.85 -26.29 8.01
C GLN A 139 -2.89 -25.68 8.99
N ILE A 140 -3.06 -24.36 9.01
CA ILE A 140 -3.98 -23.73 9.99
C ILE A 140 -5.42 -24.17 9.79
N ARG A 141 -5.85 -24.41 8.54
CA ARG A 141 -7.17 -25.01 8.23
C ARG A 141 -7.34 -26.40 8.81
N ALA A 142 -6.29 -27.23 8.79
CA ALA A 142 -6.33 -28.56 9.36
C ALA A 142 -6.38 -28.52 10.89
N GLU A 143 -5.74 -27.54 11.51
CA GLU A 143 -5.70 -27.33 12.96
C GLU A 143 -6.92 -26.55 13.49
N GLY A 144 -7.67 -25.90 12.60
CA GLY A 144 -8.82 -25.06 12.95
C GLY A 144 -8.40 -23.72 13.57
N GLU A 145 -7.17 -23.28 13.32
CA GLU A 145 -6.67 -22.00 13.82
C GLU A 145 -7.12 -20.84 12.92
N PRO A 146 -7.57 -19.72 13.50
CA PRO A 146 -8.06 -18.57 12.74
C PRO A 146 -6.92 -17.76 12.09
N VAL A 147 -5.70 -17.86 12.63
CA VAL A 147 -4.55 -17.05 12.20
C VAL A 147 -3.30 -17.92 12.14
N GLY A 148 -2.53 -17.79 11.05
CA GLY A 148 -1.21 -18.38 10.90
C GLY A 148 -0.13 -17.30 10.76
N SER A 149 1.11 -17.62 11.13
CA SER A 149 2.24 -16.71 10.91
C SER A 149 3.52 -17.47 10.51
N ILE A 150 4.32 -16.86 9.65
CA ILE A 150 5.61 -17.40 9.21
C ILE A 150 6.60 -16.26 8.95
N THR A 151 7.82 -16.41 9.45
CA THR A 151 8.94 -15.51 9.12
C THR A 151 9.61 -15.96 7.83
N THR A 152 9.66 -15.08 6.83
CA THR A 152 10.36 -15.33 5.58
C THR A 152 11.84 -14.98 5.70
N ARG A 153 12.66 -15.61 4.85
CA ARG A 153 14.12 -15.43 4.84
C ARG A 153 14.64 -15.16 3.45
N SER A 154 15.75 -14.44 3.36
CA SER A 154 16.53 -14.24 2.13
C SER A 154 17.27 -15.52 1.73
N ASN A 155 17.92 -15.49 0.57
CA ASN A 155 18.79 -16.59 0.10
C ASN A 155 19.98 -16.85 1.04
N ASP A 156 20.43 -15.84 1.77
CA ASP A 156 21.49 -15.94 2.78
C ASP A 156 20.98 -16.46 4.13
N GLY A 157 19.66 -16.63 4.26
CA GLY A 157 19.00 -17.13 5.48
C GLY A 157 18.59 -16.03 6.46
N ASP A 158 18.83 -14.76 6.14
CA ASP A 158 18.47 -13.63 6.99
C ASP A 158 16.96 -13.35 6.95
N PRO A 159 16.29 -13.11 8.09
CA PRO A 159 14.89 -12.72 8.12
C PRO A 159 14.66 -11.42 7.34
N ASN A 160 13.75 -11.46 6.35
CA ASN A 160 13.44 -10.34 5.47
C ASN A 160 11.95 -9.90 5.50
N GLY A 161 11.09 -10.68 6.14
CA GLY A 161 9.68 -10.36 6.29
C GLY A 161 8.94 -11.28 7.27
N ALA A 162 7.70 -10.90 7.58
CA ALA A 162 6.77 -11.66 8.40
C ALA A 162 5.41 -11.72 7.70
N LEU A 163 4.95 -12.93 7.39
CA LEU A 163 3.68 -13.19 6.73
C LEU A 163 2.66 -13.68 7.77
N TYR A 164 1.52 -13.00 7.83
CA TYR A 164 0.37 -13.36 8.65
C TYR A 164 -0.79 -13.75 7.74
N LEU A 165 -1.49 -14.84 8.06
CA LEU A 165 -2.63 -15.33 7.31
C LEU A 165 -3.85 -15.29 8.20
N PHE A 166 -4.91 -14.63 7.75
CA PHE A 166 -6.20 -14.56 8.42
C PHE A 166 -7.21 -15.37 7.63
N ALA A 167 -7.90 -16.31 8.29
CA ALA A 167 -9.01 -17.02 7.66
C ALA A 167 -10.13 -16.04 7.34
N ASP A 168 -10.61 -16.04 6.09
CA ASP A 168 -11.74 -15.20 5.69
C ASP A 168 -13.03 -16.00 5.91
N ALA A 169 -13.74 -15.69 7.00
CA ALA A 169 -14.92 -16.46 7.38
C ALA A 169 -16.14 -16.12 6.50
N PRO A 170 -17.06 -17.06 6.28
CA PRO A 170 -18.29 -16.77 5.54
C PRO A 170 -19.09 -15.65 6.20
N GLY A 171 -19.29 -14.54 5.48
CA GLY A 171 -20.05 -13.37 5.95
C GLY A 171 -19.23 -12.28 6.62
N SER A 172 -17.92 -12.48 6.79
CA SER A 172 -16.95 -11.40 6.99
C SER A 172 -16.26 -11.08 5.67
N ASP A 173 -15.70 -9.88 5.56
CA ASP A 173 -14.75 -9.53 4.50
C ASP A 173 -13.48 -9.04 5.20
N THR A 174 -12.60 -9.98 5.54
CA THR A 174 -11.37 -9.67 6.28
C THR A 174 -10.48 -8.68 5.52
N PHE A 175 -10.52 -8.70 4.18
CA PHE A 175 -9.70 -7.81 3.37
C PHE A 175 -10.19 -6.36 3.50
N GLU A 176 -11.49 -6.15 3.39
CA GLU A 176 -12.10 -4.84 3.60
C GLU A 176 -11.98 -4.38 5.06
N GLU A 177 -12.08 -5.29 6.03
CA GLU A 177 -11.87 -4.95 7.45
C GLU A 177 -10.44 -4.46 7.72
N VAL A 178 -9.42 -5.11 7.15
CA VAL A 178 -8.03 -4.63 7.23
C VAL A 178 -7.89 -3.30 6.49
N ARG A 179 -8.43 -3.18 5.27
CA ARG A 179 -8.32 -1.97 4.46
C ARG A 179 -8.92 -0.75 5.17
N THR A 180 -10.07 -0.94 5.81
CA THR A 180 -10.79 0.12 6.54
C THR A 180 -10.29 0.34 7.96
N GLY A 181 -9.25 -0.38 8.40
CA GLY A 181 -8.69 -0.27 9.76
C GLY A 181 -9.56 -0.88 10.85
N ARG A 182 -10.67 -1.55 10.52
CA ARG A 182 -11.50 -2.29 11.50
C ARG A 182 -10.78 -3.52 12.04
N LEU A 183 -9.97 -4.18 11.22
CA LEU A 183 -9.03 -5.20 11.67
C LEU A 183 -7.64 -4.56 11.79
N PRO A 184 -7.16 -4.28 13.02
CA PRO A 184 -5.92 -3.53 13.21
C PRO A 184 -4.69 -4.35 12.82
N ILE A 185 -3.82 -3.76 12.00
CA ILE A 185 -2.53 -4.37 11.61
C ILE A 185 -1.35 -3.75 12.37
N GLU A 186 -1.61 -2.71 13.14
CA GLU A 186 -0.68 -2.01 14.03
C GLU A 186 0.06 -2.99 14.96
N PRO A 187 -0.62 -3.95 15.62
CA PRO A 187 0.08 -4.91 16.48
C PRO A 187 1.07 -5.80 15.73
N LEU A 188 0.80 -6.10 14.46
CA LEU A 188 1.69 -6.93 13.62
C LEU A 188 2.96 -6.15 13.27
N VAL A 189 2.80 -4.89 12.86
CA VAL A 189 3.93 -4.00 12.54
C VAL A 189 4.73 -3.67 13.80
N ALA A 190 4.07 -3.43 14.93
CA ALA A 190 4.72 -3.20 16.22
C ALA A 190 5.58 -4.40 16.62
N ARG A 191 5.04 -5.63 16.57
CA ARG A 191 5.79 -6.86 16.84
C ARG A 191 7.04 -7.00 15.95
N VAL A 192 6.92 -6.64 14.67
CA VAL A 192 8.07 -6.64 13.75
C VAL A 192 9.13 -5.64 14.21
N ASN A 193 8.75 -4.40 14.49
CA ASN A 193 9.68 -3.37 14.96
C ASN A 193 10.38 -3.76 16.27
N GLU A 194 9.63 -4.30 17.24
CA GLU A 194 10.18 -4.82 18.49
C GLU A 194 11.18 -5.96 18.25
N SER A 195 10.86 -6.88 17.33
CA SER A 195 11.74 -8.01 17.01
C SER A 195 13.05 -7.59 16.34
N ARG A 196 13.04 -6.44 15.65
CA ARG A 196 14.20 -5.92 14.93
C ARG A 196 14.98 -4.85 15.71
N ASP A 197 14.38 -4.30 16.77
CA ASP A 197 14.92 -3.19 17.56
C ASP A 197 15.17 -1.93 16.69
N ASP A 198 14.28 -1.68 15.73
CA ASP A 198 14.30 -0.52 14.85
C ASP A 198 12.89 -0.11 14.38
N ASP A 199 12.74 1.13 13.93
CA ASP A 199 11.50 1.70 13.40
C ASP A 199 11.60 2.10 11.91
N ASP A 200 12.53 1.48 11.16
CA ASP A 200 12.74 1.77 9.75
C ASP A 200 11.46 1.59 8.91
N PRO A 201 11.30 2.33 7.80
CA PRO A 201 10.14 2.22 6.93
C PRO A 201 9.89 0.79 6.44
N ARG A 202 8.69 0.25 6.70
CA ARG A 202 8.26 -1.07 6.24
C ARG A 202 7.44 -0.96 4.95
N GLU A 203 7.32 -2.06 4.22
CA GLU A 203 6.26 -2.20 3.22
C GLU A 203 5.33 -3.35 3.64
N VAL A 204 4.04 -3.08 3.74
CA VAL A 204 3.01 -4.05 4.13
C VAL A 204 2.12 -4.32 2.93
N PHE A 205 2.05 -5.58 2.54
CA PHE A 205 1.18 -6.04 1.46
C PHE A 205 0.00 -6.78 2.06
N VAL A 206 -1.21 -6.36 1.73
CA VAL A 206 -2.46 -7.02 2.09
C VAL A 206 -3.02 -7.63 0.82
N LEU A 207 -2.99 -8.96 0.74
CA LEU A 207 -3.27 -9.73 -0.47
C LEU A 207 -4.45 -10.68 -0.23
N ARG A 208 -5.53 -10.54 -0.99
CA ARG A 208 -6.63 -11.51 -1.02
C ARG A 208 -6.52 -12.41 -2.26
N PRO A 209 -6.13 -13.69 -2.14
CA PRO A 209 -6.11 -14.62 -3.26
C PRO A 209 -7.50 -14.94 -3.82
N ALA A 210 -7.61 -15.03 -5.14
CA ALA A 210 -8.85 -15.49 -5.79
C ALA A 210 -9.17 -16.99 -5.52
N ALA A 211 -8.16 -17.80 -5.24
CA ALA A 211 -8.28 -19.26 -5.14
C ALA A 211 -8.43 -19.78 -3.69
N HIS A 212 -8.30 -18.91 -2.68
CA HIS A 212 -8.24 -19.34 -1.28
C HIS A 212 -9.01 -18.40 -0.36
N GLU A 213 -9.63 -18.96 0.68
CA GLU A 213 -10.46 -18.25 1.67
C GLU A 213 -9.60 -17.69 2.83
N PHE A 214 -8.56 -16.92 2.51
CA PHE A 214 -7.74 -16.24 3.51
C PHE A 214 -7.25 -14.89 2.99
N VAL A 215 -6.84 -14.00 3.89
CA VAL A 215 -6.14 -12.75 3.58
C VAL A 215 -4.72 -12.82 4.12
N ALA A 216 -3.74 -12.52 3.27
CA ALA A 216 -2.33 -12.47 3.65
C ALA A 216 -1.91 -11.03 3.96
N VAL A 217 -1.41 -10.79 5.17
CA VAL A 217 -0.75 -9.54 5.57
C VAL A 217 0.75 -9.81 5.64
N TYR A 218 1.50 -9.30 4.67
CA TYR A 218 2.94 -9.52 4.56
C TYR A 218 3.72 -8.25 4.89
N VAL A 219 4.37 -8.24 6.06
CA VAL A 219 5.21 -7.14 6.52
C VAL A 219 6.66 -7.39 6.07
N VAL A 220 7.11 -6.64 5.07
CA VAL A 220 8.49 -6.68 4.59
C VAL A 220 9.33 -5.67 5.36
N PHE A 221 10.50 -6.12 5.83
CA PHE A 221 11.32 -5.35 6.77
C PHE A 221 12.04 -4.17 6.13
N ASP A 222 12.47 -4.34 4.89
CA ASP A 222 13.10 -3.30 4.09
C ASP A 222 12.18 -2.98 2.90
N ARG A 223 11.54 -1.81 2.97
CA ARG A 223 10.65 -1.28 1.94
C ARG A 223 11.33 -1.16 0.57
N ASP A 224 12.60 -0.81 0.56
CA ASP A 224 13.35 -0.56 -0.67
C ASP A 224 14.20 -1.78 -1.09
N GLY A 225 14.07 -2.88 -0.33
CA GLY A 225 14.77 -4.14 -0.57
C GLY A 225 14.19 -4.97 -1.71
N VAL A 226 14.99 -5.97 -2.14
CA VAL A 226 14.68 -6.87 -3.27
C VAL A 226 13.34 -7.60 -3.08
N LEU A 227 13.03 -8.01 -1.84
CA LEU A 227 11.78 -8.71 -1.55
C LEU A 227 10.57 -7.82 -1.84
N ALA A 228 10.57 -6.60 -1.30
CA ALA A 228 9.48 -5.65 -1.49
C ALA A 228 9.25 -5.35 -2.99
N GLN A 229 10.35 -5.14 -3.72
CA GLN A 229 10.31 -4.96 -5.17
C GLN A 229 9.72 -6.16 -5.91
N THR A 230 10.15 -7.38 -5.55
CA THR A 230 9.65 -8.63 -6.17
C THR A 230 8.14 -8.78 -5.95
N VAL A 231 7.65 -8.50 -4.75
CA VAL A 231 6.20 -8.56 -4.46
C VAL A 231 5.43 -7.51 -5.25
N ARG A 232 5.97 -6.29 -5.37
CA ARG A 232 5.38 -5.23 -6.21
C ARG A 232 5.26 -5.66 -7.67
N ASP A 233 6.30 -6.24 -8.24
CA ASP A 233 6.29 -6.72 -9.64
C ASP A 233 5.35 -7.91 -9.82
N THR A 234 5.30 -8.84 -8.86
CA THR A 234 4.50 -10.07 -8.97
C THR A 234 3.00 -9.78 -9.01
N TYR A 235 2.55 -8.75 -8.29
CA TYR A 235 1.13 -8.41 -8.14
C TYR A 235 0.78 -7.04 -8.74
N ASP A 236 1.66 -6.46 -9.55
CA ASP A 236 1.46 -5.16 -10.21
C ASP A 236 1.09 -3.99 -9.27
N LEU A 237 1.70 -3.95 -8.08
CA LEU A 237 1.31 -3.02 -6.98
C LEU A 237 2.03 -1.66 -7.03
N GLY A 238 2.42 -1.21 -8.22
CA GLY A 238 3.08 0.08 -8.46
C GLY A 238 4.51 -0.06 -8.97
N ALA A 239 5.38 0.92 -8.68
CA ALA A 239 6.76 0.98 -9.20
C ALA A 239 7.63 -0.17 -8.66
N GLY A 240 7.48 -1.35 -9.25
CA GLY A 240 8.42 -2.46 -9.17
C GLY A 240 9.61 -2.26 -10.13
N LEU A 241 10.47 -3.27 -10.25
CA LEU A 241 11.63 -3.30 -11.15
C LEU A 241 11.28 -2.93 -12.60
N ALA A 242 10.06 -3.24 -13.06
CA ALA A 242 9.60 -2.92 -14.41
C ALA A 242 9.46 -1.41 -14.67
N ALA A 243 9.07 -0.61 -13.68
CA ALA A 243 8.84 0.83 -13.85
C ALA A 243 10.14 1.63 -14.08
N GLY A 244 11.31 1.07 -13.72
CA GLY A 244 12.61 1.68 -13.99
C GLY A 244 13.15 1.41 -15.40
N LEU A 245 12.58 0.46 -16.15
CA LEU A 245 13.03 0.10 -17.49
C LEU A 245 12.28 0.83 -18.60
N ASP A 246 11.04 1.28 -18.37
CA ASP A 246 10.27 2.07 -19.34
C ASP A 246 10.64 3.56 -19.37
N ALA A 247 11.29 4.08 -18.32
CA ALA A 247 11.71 5.49 -18.25
C ALA A 247 12.94 5.82 -19.11
N ASP A 248 13.73 4.81 -19.53
CA ASP A 248 14.98 4.98 -20.26
C ASP A 248 14.87 4.72 -21.78
N TYR A 249 13.66 4.45 -22.28
CA TYR A 249 13.40 4.49 -23.72
C TYR A 249 12.73 5.83 -24.06
N PRO A 250 13.48 6.85 -24.50
CA PRO A 250 12.86 7.97 -25.19
C PRO A 250 12.16 7.38 -26.41
N SER A 251 10.83 7.33 -26.33
CA SER A 251 9.95 7.05 -27.45
C SER A 251 10.31 8.07 -28.53
N GLY A 252 11.08 7.62 -29.52
CA GLY A 252 11.52 8.45 -30.64
C GLY A 252 10.34 8.81 -31.51
N ASP A 253 9.63 9.88 -31.15
CA ASP A 253 8.81 10.64 -32.08
C ASP A 253 9.57 11.91 -32.47
N GLY A 254 9.90 11.98 -33.74
CA GLY A 254 10.71 13.04 -34.32
C GLY A 254 10.91 12.76 -35.79
N GLY A 255 9.87 13.02 -36.58
CA GLY A 255 9.97 12.98 -38.02
C GLY A 255 11.05 13.93 -38.55
N ASP A 256 11.83 13.47 -39.51
CA ASP A 256 12.37 14.35 -40.53
C ASP A 256 12.47 13.61 -41.87
N SER A 257 11.70 14.12 -42.81
CA SER A 257 11.87 13.90 -44.23
C SER A 257 13.12 14.64 -44.70
N VAL A 258 14.17 13.95 -45.11
CA VAL A 258 14.95 14.31 -46.31
C VAL A 258 15.89 13.17 -46.70
N VAL A 259 15.53 12.53 -47.81
CA VAL A 259 16.49 11.88 -48.69
C VAL A 259 17.42 12.96 -49.25
N SER A 260 18.70 12.88 -48.93
CA SER A 260 19.75 13.48 -49.76
C SER A 260 21.00 12.61 -49.75
N ASP A 261 21.04 11.82 -50.81
CA ASP A 261 22.20 11.17 -51.41
C ASP A 261 23.33 12.20 -51.59
N THR A 262 24.42 12.08 -50.83
CA THR A 262 25.72 12.62 -51.26
C THR A 262 26.82 11.62 -50.90
N SER A 263 27.38 11.06 -51.96
CA SER A 263 28.58 10.25 -51.97
C SER A 263 29.77 11.10 -51.52
N ASN A 264 30.59 10.61 -50.59
CA ASN A 264 32.01 10.95 -50.61
C ASN A 264 32.86 9.76 -50.17
N ASP A 265 33.27 9.03 -51.19
CA ASP A 265 34.42 8.15 -51.28
C ASP A 265 35.72 8.90 -50.91
N SER A 266 36.50 8.30 -50.00
CA SER A 266 37.95 8.47 -49.75
C SER A 266 38.25 7.52 -48.58
N GLY A 267 38.79 6.31 -48.79
CA GLY A 267 40.20 6.05 -49.12
C GLY A 267 41.01 6.18 -47.82
N ASP A 268 41.34 5.10 -47.11
CA ASP A 268 42.41 4.11 -47.33
C ASP A 268 43.26 4.08 -46.03
N ASP A 269 44.19 3.13 -45.91
CA ASP A 269 45.05 2.78 -44.76
C ASP A 269 44.42 1.83 -43.73
N ASP A 270 44.40 0.51 -43.97
CA ASP A 270 45.50 -0.47 -43.88
C ASP A 270 46.02 -0.77 -42.45
N LEU A 271 45.67 -1.99 -42.03
CA LEU A 271 46.52 -3.07 -41.48
C LEU A 271 47.05 -3.05 -40.04
N ASP A 272 47.21 -4.31 -39.60
CA ASP A 272 47.97 -4.85 -38.46
C ASP A 272 47.35 -4.67 -37.07
N ASP A 273 47.32 -5.67 -36.18
CA ASP A 273 47.81 -7.05 -36.14
C ASP A 273 47.04 -7.65 -34.92
N GLY A 274 46.52 -8.87 -34.99
CA GLY A 274 47.20 -9.97 -34.28
C GLY A 274 47.15 -9.82 -32.76
N ASP A 275 46.16 -10.44 -32.10
CA ASP A 275 46.45 -11.32 -30.95
C ASP A 275 45.21 -12.13 -30.53
N ASP A 276 45.27 -13.37 -30.99
CA ASP A 276 44.71 -14.58 -30.42
C ASP A 276 45.11 -14.72 -28.95
N PHE A 277 44.16 -14.91 -28.01
CA PHE A 277 44.49 -15.55 -26.73
C PHE A 277 43.27 -16.22 -26.09
N ASP A 278 43.12 -17.49 -26.45
CA ASP A 278 42.79 -18.66 -25.66
C ASP A 278 41.64 -18.60 -24.63
N ALA A 279 40.52 -19.20 -25.06
CA ALA A 279 39.64 -19.96 -24.20
C ALA A 279 40.30 -21.29 -23.77
N LEU A 280 40.04 -21.70 -22.53
CA LEU A 280 40.42 -22.97 -21.86
C LEU A 280 41.77 -22.95 -21.12
N ASP A 281 41.74 -22.66 -19.81
CA ASP A 281 42.29 -23.58 -18.80
C ASP A 281 41.92 -23.14 -17.37
N ARG A 282 41.82 -24.14 -16.49
CA ARG A 282 41.82 -24.11 -15.01
C ARG A 282 40.48 -24.15 -14.26
N LEU A 283 40.03 -25.41 -14.09
CA LEU A 283 39.93 -26.16 -12.82
C LEU A 283 39.44 -25.40 -11.58
#